data_AF-A0A8S3ENL5-F1
#
_entry.id   AF-A0A8S3ENL5-F1
#
_cell.length_a   1.000
_cell.length_b   1.000
_cell.length_c   1.000
_cell.angle_alpha   90.00
_cell.angle_beta   90.00
_cell.angle_gamma   90.00
#
_symmetry.space_group_name_H-M   'P 1'
#
loop_
_entity.id
_entity.type
_entity.pdbx_description
1 polymer ?
#
loop_
_entity_poly.entity_id
_entity_poly.type
_entity_poly.pdbx_seq_one_letter_code
_entity_poly.pdbx_strand_id
1 'polypeptide(L)'
;MTTDFNWQQLTNECKEEFLQRKQNLEKEISEKNIVVYEGTIVMVEDYIVRIINEEESIQIAVLRTKQVIMGSDNCRYMIKDYSNKPFRNTTLRTVADIINLDQIPKSFAVVGGGTLGLSVASCMKELGSIHVTVIEKQAHCLMDMNDIDREIAAYIESILVQQQINIITKCVVNYVSETAIHSITDPI
;
A
#
# COMPACT_ATOMS: atom_id res chain seq x y z
N MET A 1 -26.15 -15.99 -11.01
CA MET A 1 -25.72 -17.01 -10.03
C MET A 1 -24.75 -16.30 -9.11
N THR A 2 -25.09 -16.13 -7.83
CA THR A 2 -24.13 -15.66 -6.83
C THR A 2 -23.28 -16.85 -6.43
N THR A 3 -22.03 -16.88 -6.87
CA THR A 3 -20.99 -17.70 -6.25
C THR A 3 -20.89 -17.26 -4.80
N ASP A 4 -20.97 -18.20 -3.84
CA ASP A 4 -20.69 -17.90 -2.43
C ASP A 4 -19.21 -17.52 -2.29
N PHE A 5 -18.96 -16.22 -2.27
CA PHE A 5 -17.62 -15.67 -2.21
C PHE A 5 -17.03 -15.84 -0.80
N ASN A 6 -15.95 -16.61 -0.69
CA ASN A 6 -15.25 -16.84 0.58
C ASN A 6 -13.97 -16.02 0.66
N TRP A 7 -14.04 -14.89 1.38
CA TRP A 7 -12.91 -13.99 1.63
C TRP A 7 -11.70 -14.65 2.31
N GLN A 8 -11.95 -15.53 3.28
CA GLN A 8 -10.88 -16.24 3.99
C GLN A 8 -10.15 -17.22 3.07
N GLN A 9 -10.89 -17.93 2.22
CA GLN A 9 -10.30 -18.79 1.21
C GLN A 9 -9.42 -17.99 0.24
N LEU A 10 -9.94 -16.89 -0.35
CA LEU A 10 -9.17 -16.07 -1.29
C LEU A 10 -7.88 -15.53 -0.66
N THR A 11 -7.95 -14.97 0.55
CA THR A 11 -6.77 -14.40 1.21
C THR A 11 -5.76 -15.48 1.62
N ASN A 12 -6.19 -16.70 1.91
CA ASN A 12 -5.30 -17.83 2.16
C ASN A 12 -4.62 -18.31 0.88
N GLU A 13 -5.36 -18.47 -0.23
CA GLU A 13 -4.80 -18.82 -1.55
C GLU A 13 -3.73 -17.79 -1.99
N CYS A 14 -3.99 -16.49 -1.80
CA CYS A 14 -2.99 -15.44 -2.06
C CYS A 14 -1.75 -15.52 -1.15
N LYS A 15 -1.91 -15.92 0.13
CA LYS A 15 -0.79 -16.12 1.07
C LYS A 15 0.04 -17.34 0.70
N GLU A 16 -0.60 -18.44 0.32
CA GLU A 16 0.06 -19.66 -0.17
C GLU A 16 0.84 -19.39 -1.47
N GLU A 17 0.25 -18.68 -2.43
CA GLU A 17 0.95 -18.28 -3.65
C GLU A 17 2.17 -17.39 -3.34
N PHE A 18 2.03 -16.43 -2.43
CA PHE A 18 3.14 -15.58 -1.98
C PHE A 18 4.28 -16.41 -1.36
N LEU A 19 3.96 -17.36 -0.48
CA LEU A 19 4.95 -18.25 0.14
C LEU A 19 5.64 -19.13 -0.91
N GLN A 20 4.90 -19.68 -1.87
CA GLN A 20 5.47 -20.50 -2.95
C GLN A 20 6.41 -19.67 -3.85
N ARG A 21 6.02 -18.43 -4.20
CA ARG A 21 6.86 -17.50 -4.96
C ARG A 21 8.13 -17.12 -4.19
N LYS A 22 8.03 -16.89 -2.86
CA LYS A 22 9.18 -16.62 -1.98
C LYS A 22 10.16 -17.80 -1.98
N GLN A 23 9.68 -19.02 -1.75
CA GLN A 23 10.53 -20.24 -1.76
C GLN A 23 11.23 -20.46 -3.11
N ASN A 24 10.53 -20.21 -4.22
CA ASN A 24 11.11 -20.32 -5.56
C ASN A 24 12.25 -19.30 -5.77
N LEU A 25 12.07 -18.06 -5.29
CA LEU A 25 13.09 -17.01 -5.36
C LEU A 25 14.30 -17.32 -4.46
N GLU A 26 14.07 -17.80 -3.23
CA GLU A 26 15.14 -18.23 -2.31
C GLU A 26 15.99 -19.36 -2.91
N LYS A 27 15.35 -20.30 -3.61
CA LYS A 27 16.04 -21.34 -4.37
C LYS A 27 16.89 -20.77 -5.51
N GLU A 28 16.34 -19.87 -6.33
CA GLU A 28 17.08 -19.25 -7.45
C GLU A 28 18.29 -18.43 -6.98
N ILE A 29 18.13 -17.71 -5.86
CA ILE A 29 19.21 -16.96 -5.19
C ILE A 29 20.34 -17.91 -4.75
N SER A 30 19.98 -19.04 -4.14
CA SER A 30 20.91 -20.07 -3.68
C SER A 30 21.65 -20.73 -4.85
N GLU A 31 20.95 -21.12 -5.93
CA GLU A 31 21.54 -21.69 -7.15
C GLU A 31 22.54 -20.73 -7.83
N LYS A 32 22.31 -19.41 -7.72
CA LYS A 32 23.21 -18.37 -8.21
C LYS A 32 24.34 -18.00 -7.26
N ASN A 33 24.45 -18.66 -6.09
CA ASN A 33 25.43 -18.38 -5.03
C ASN A 33 25.38 -16.92 -4.54
N ILE A 34 24.19 -16.31 -4.53
CA ILE A 34 23.99 -14.94 -4.03
C ILE A 34 23.87 -14.99 -2.51
N VAL A 35 24.79 -14.31 -1.81
CA VAL A 35 24.75 -14.19 -0.34
C VAL A 35 23.69 -13.17 0.06
N VAL A 36 22.74 -13.59 0.90
CA VAL A 36 21.69 -12.73 1.46
C VAL A 36 22.04 -12.36 2.89
N TYR A 37 21.82 -11.11 3.25
CA TYR A 37 21.89 -10.61 4.62
C TYR A 37 20.54 -9.97 4.98
N GLU A 38 20.02 -10.31 6.15
CA GLU A 38 18.81 -9.71 6.71
C GLU A 38 19.22 -8.63 7.72
N GLY A 39 18.65 -7.43 7.62
CA GLY A 39 18.96 -6.28 8.48
C GLY A 39 19.02 -4.95 7.74
N THR A 40 19.09 -3.84 8.49
CA THR A 40 19.20 -2.49 7.92
C THR A 40 20.61 -2.23 7.43
N ILE A 41 20.73 -1.67 6.23
CA ILE A 41 22.00 -1.27 5.62
C ILE A 41 22.29 0.20 5.93
N VAL A 42 23.47 0.46 6.49
CA VAL A 42 24.01 1.81 6.71
C VAL A 42 25.30 1.96 5.90
N MET A 43 25.33 2.94 5.00
CA MET A 43 26.58 3.40 4.37
C MET A 43 27.46 4.06 5.43
N VAL A 44 28.67 3.55 5.64
CA VAL A 44 29.63 4.12 6.61
C VAL A 44 30.68 4.96 5.90
N GLU A 45 31.17 4.46 4.76
CA GLU A 45 32.10 5.14 3.86
C GLU A 45 31.78 4.72 2.41
N ASP A 46 32.43 5.36 1.43
CA ASP A 46 32.30 4.96 0.03
C ASP A 46 32.64 3.47 -0.16
N TYR A 47 31.66 2.74 -0.71
CA TYR A 47 31.72 1.29 -0.93
C TYR A 47 31.87 0.41 0.34
N ILE A 48 31.63 0.97 1.53
CA ILE A 48 31.62 0.21 2.80
C ILE A 48 30.22 0.32 3.43
N VAL A 49 29.53 -0.82 3.48
CA VAL A 49 28.22 -0.97 4.12
C VAL A 49 28.34 -1.72 5.43
N ARG A 50 27.61 -1.27 6.45
CA ARG A 50 27.38 -2.01 7.70
C ARG A 50 25.93 -2.48 7.73
N ILE A 51 25.73 -3.75 8.05
CA ILE A 51 24.40 -4.36 8.22
C ILE A 51 24.16 -4.51 9.72
N ILE A 52 23.01 -4.02 10.20
CA ILE A 52 22.62 -4.04 11.61
C ILE A 52 21.24 -4.69 11.80
N ASN A 53 21.05 -5.39 12.93
CA ASN A 53 19.71 -5.66 13.44
C ASN A 53 19.24 -4.43 14.23
N GLU A 54 18.14 -3.79 13.83
CA GLU A 54 17.58 -2.65 14.57
C GLU A 54 16.96 -3.05 15.91
N GLU A 55 16.37 -4.25 16.02
CA GLU A 55 15.70 -4.70 17.24
C GLU A 55 16.68 -4.92 18.40
N GLU A 56 17.90 -5.38 18.09
CA GLU A 56 18.92 -5.74 19.08
C GLU A 56 20.14 -4.79 19.07
N SER A 57 20.20 -3.84 18.12
CA SER A 57 21.38 -3.00 17.84
C SER A 57 22.69 -3.78 17.57
N ILE A 58 22.58 -5.03 17.13
CA ILE A 58 23.71 -5.93 16.84
C ILE A 58 24.24 -5.66 15.43
N GLN A 59 25.57 -5.54 15.30
CA GLN A 59 26.24 -5.53 14.00
C GLN A 59 26.29 -6.95 13.43
N ILE A 60 25.67 -7.16 12.29
CA ILE A 60 25.61 -8.45 11.59
C ILE A 60 26.85 -8.63 10.70
N ALA A 61 27.18 -7.61 9.90
CA ALA A 61 28.34 -7.63 9.02
C ALA A 61 28.82 -6.22 8.65
N VAL A 62 30.07 -6.14 8.21
CA VAL A 62 30.63 -4.98 7.47
C VAL A 62 31.19 -5.52 6.16
N LEU A 63 30.69 -5.00 5.04
CA LEU A 63 31.07 -5.46 3.70
C LEU A 63 31.75 -4.32 2.94
N ARG A 64 32.89 -4.64 2.32
CA ARG A 64 33.54 -3.77 1.34
C ARG A 64 33.21 -4.28 -0.06
N THR A 65 32.60 -3.44 -0.87
CA THR A 65 32.21 -3.74 -2.26
C THR A 65 33.02 -2.90 -3.25
N LYS A 66 32.79 -3.10 -4.55
CA LYS A 66 33.23 -2.21 -5.64
C LYS A 66 32.10 -1.31 -6.14
N GLN A 67 30.85 -1.72 -5.92
CA GLN A 67 29.64 -1.04 -6.40
C GLN A 67 28.51 -1.28 -5.41
N VAL A 68 27.67 -0.27 -5.21
CA VAL A 68 26.42 -0.36 -4.43
C VAL A 68 25.28 -0.02 -5.38
N ILE A 69 24.29 -0.90 -5.49
CA ILE A 69 23.03 -0.64 -6.19
C ILE A 69 21.98 -0.47 -5.11
N MET A 70 21.41 0.73 -5.01
CA MET A 70 20.34 1.03 -4.06
C MET A 70 18.98 0.77 -4.71
N GLY A 71 18.18 -0.09 -4.09
CA GLY A 71 16.83 -0.46 -4.53
C GLY A 71 15.80 -0.38 -3.39
N SER A 72 16.06 0.43 -2.37
CA SER A 72 15.11 0.73 -1.30
C SER A 72 13.85 1.41 -1.86
N ASP A 73 12.68 1.08 -1.32
CA ASP A 73 11.44 1.76 -1.67
C ASP A 73 11.35 3.16 -1.02
N ASN A 74 10.40 3.96 -1.50
CA ASN A 74 10.14 5.27 -0.93
C ASN A 74 9.27 5.13 0.34
N CYS A 75 9.63 5.82 1.41
CA CYS A 75 8.81 5.88 2.61
C CYS A 75 7.38 6.33 2.27
N ARG A 76 6.40 5.55 2.71
CA ARG A 76 4.98 5.86 2.50
C ARG A 76 4.62 7.17 3.17
N TYR A 77 3.97 8.09 2.45
CA TYR A 77 3.38 9.27 3.06
C TYR A 77 2.21 8.84 3.94
N MET A 78 2.44 8.77 5.26
CA MET A 78 1.40 8.45 6.22
C MET A 78 0.70 9.73 6.67
N ILE A 79 -0.62 9.78 6.47
CA ILE A 79 -1.50 10.72 7.15
C ILE A 79 -1.38 10.45 8.66
N LYS A 80 -1.53 11.48 9.50
CA LYS A 80 -1.46 11.31 10.96
C LYS A 80 -2.76 10.67 11.48
N ASP A 81 -2.62 9.55 12.19
CA ASP A 81 -3.67 9.03 13.08
C ASP A 81 -3.83 10.02 14.25
N TYR A 82 -5.06 10.40 14.59
CA TYR A 82 -5.38 11.29 15.70
C TYR A 82 -4.83 10.80 17.05
N SER A 83 -4.66 9.49 17.20
CA SER A 83 -4.27 8.83 18.45
C SER A 83 -2.76 8.60 18.62
N ASN A 84 -1.93 8.93 17.61
CA ASN A 84 -0.51 8.56 17.53
C ASN A 84 -0.23 7.04 17.70
N LYS A 85 -1.23 6.18 17.56
CA LYS A 85 -1.07 4.71 17.59
C LYS A 85 -0.64 4.18 16.23
N PRO A 86 0.02 3.01 16.17
CA PRO A 86 0.31 2.35 14.90
C PRO A 86 -0.98 1.84 14.24
N PHE A 87 -1.13 2.15 12.95
CA PHE A 87 -2.28 1.79 12.10
C PHE A 87 -2.72 0.31 12.18
N ARG A 88 -1.81 -0.63 12.47
CA ARG A 88 -2.10 -2.07 12.44
C ARG A 88 -3.25 -2.51 13.37
N ASN A 89 -3.55 -1.75 14.43
CA ASN A 89 -4.61 -2.12 15.39
C ASN A 89 -5.87 -1.23 15.34
N THR A 90 -5.85 -0.05 14.70
CA THR A 90 -6.82 1.06 14.95
C THR A 90 -7.88 1.25 13.84
N THR A 91 -8.53 0.16 13.41
CA THR A 91 -9.46 0.01 12.23
C THR A 91 -8.95 0.49 10.86
N LEU A 92 -8.31 1.64 10.79
CA LEU A 92 -7.50 2.21 9.72
C LEU A 92 -6.42 1.22 9.26
N ARG A 93 -6.12 1.15 7.96
CA ARG A 93 -5.19 0.14 7.40
C ARG A 93 -4.36 0.74 6.27
N THR A 94 -3.14 0.22 6.08
CA THR A 94 -2.44 0.38 4.80
C THR A 94 -2.92 -0.70 3.82
N VAL A 95 -2.68 -0.50 2.53
CA VAL A 95 -3.04 -1.49 1.50
C VAL A 95 -2.42 -2.87 1.74
N ALA A 96 -1.24 -2.93 2.36
CA ALA A 96 -0.59 -4.19 2.70
C ALA A 96 -1.32 -4.99 3.81
N ASP A 97 -2.07 -4.30 4.68
CA ASP A 97 -2.78 -4.94 5.79
C ASP A 97 -4.15 -5.51 5.35
N ILE A 98 -4.61 -5.20 4.13
CA ILE A 98 -5.93 -5.59 3.61
C ILE A 98 -6.08 -7.11 3.52
N ILE A 99 -5.03 -7.84 3.12
CA ILE A 99 -5.03 -9.31 3.03
C ILE A 99 -5.18 -10.01 4.40
N ASN A 100 -5.16 -9.23 5.49
CA ASN A 100 -5.33 -9.70 6.87
C ASN A 100 -6.66 -9.22 7.50
N LEU A 101 -7.59 -8.70 6.71
CA LEU A 101 -8.97 -8.46 7.18
C LEU A 101 -9.69 -9.80 7.39
N ASP A 102 -10.54 -9.89 8.42
CA ASP A 102 -11.32 -11.11 8.68
C ASP A 102 -12.46 -11.34 7.68
N GLN A 103 -12.98 -10.25 7.11
CA GLN A 103 -14.09 -10.21 6.17
C GLN A 103 -14.02 -8.92 5.33
N ILE A 104 -14.75 -8.90 4.22
CA ILE A 104 -14.91 -7.68 3.42
C ILE A 104 -15.71 -6.63 4.20
N PRO A 105 -15.23 -5.38 4.31
CA PRO A 105 -15.93 -4.32 5.00
C PRO A 105 -17.14 -3.84 4.19
N LYS A 106 -18.29 -3.66 4.85
CA LYS A 106 -19.50 -3.10 4.20
C LYS A 106 -19.29 -1.67 3.69
N SER A 107 -18.41 -0.92 4.32
CA SER A 107 -18.02 0.43 3.92
C SER A 107 -16.50 0.54 3.95
N PHE A 108 -15.92 1.02 2.85
CA PHE A 108 -14.48 1.11 2.64
C PHE A 108 -14.12 2.50 2.10
N ALA A 109 -13.17 3.17 2.74
CA ALA A 109 -12.70 4.49 2.35
C ALA A 109 -11.20 4.42 2.01
N VAL A 110 -10.84 4.96 0.84
CA VAL A 110 -9.46 5.12 0.39
C VAL A 110 -9.11 6.60 0.45
N VAL A 111 -8.00 6.94 1.09
CA VAL A 111 -7.45 8.30 1.04
C VAL A 111 -6.23 8.29 0.10
N GLY A 112 -6.32 9.07 -0.97
CA GLY A 112 -5.41 9.08 -2.12
C GLY A 112 -6.00 8.35 -3.33
N GLY A 113 -6.28 9.11 -4.39
CA GLY A 113 -6.71 8.68 -5.72
C GLY A 113 -5.55 8.37 -6.69
N GLY A 114 -4.37 8.01 -6.17
CA GLY A 114 -3.29 7.43 -6.97
C GLY A 114 -3.59 5.98 -7.39
N THR A 115 -2.81 5.42 -8.32
CA THR A 115 -3.07 4.08 -8.92
C THR A 115 -3.35 3.00 -7.89
N LEU A 116 -2.52 2.86 -6.85
CA LEU A 116 -2.70 1.85 -5.80
C LEU A 116 -4.03 2.04 -5.04
N GLY A 117 -4.44 3.29 -4.78
CA GLY A 117 -5.69 3.60 -4.11
C GLY A 117 -6.91 3.24 -4.97
N LEU A 118 -6.88 3.60 -6.26
CA LEU A 118 -7.96 3.28 -7.20
C LEU A 118 -8.10 1.77 -7.45
N SER A 119 -6.98 1.06 -7.64
CA SER A 119 -6.99 -0.40 -7.82
C SER A 119 -7.62 -1.12 -6.62
N VAL A 120 -7.31 -0.68 -5.40
CA VAL A 120 -7.87 -1.24 -4.17
C VAL A 120 -9.34 -0.87 -4.01
N ALA A 121 -9.75 0.36 -4.36
CA ALA A 121 -11.16 0.75 -4.37
C ALA A 121 -12.00 -0.09 -5.34
N SER A 122 -11.51 -0.28 -6.58
CA SER A 122 -12.14 -1.15 -7.59
C SER A 122 -12.26 -2.59 -7.08
N CYS A 123 -11.15 -3.15 -6.58
CA CYS A 123 -11.12 -4.51 -6.04
C CYS A 123 -12.12 -4.68 -4.87
N MET A 124 -12.12 -3.77 -3.90
CA MET A 124 -13.05 -3.83 -2.77
C MET A 124 -14.52 -3.73 -3.20
N LYS A 125 -14.82 -2.92 -4.23
CA LYS A 125 -16.18 -2.80 -4.77
C LYS A 125 -16.63 -4.08 -5.45
N GLU A 126 -15.79 -4.64 -6.33
CA GLU A 126 -16.06 -5.87 -7.08
C GLU A 126 -16.24 -7.08 -6.17
N LEU A 127 -15.43 -7.17 -5.10
CA LEU A 127 -15.52 -8.23 -4.11
C LEU A 127 -16.74 -8.12 -3.16
N GLY A 128 -17.47 -7.00 -3.19
CA GLY A 128 -18.77 -6.86 -2.50
C GLY A 128 -18.85 -5.80 -1.39
N SER A 129 -17.89 -4.88 -1.28
CA SER A 129 -18.04 -3.71 -0.40
C SER A 129 -19.21 -2.85 -0.88
N ILE A 130 -20.22 -2.64 -0.03
CA ILE A 130 -21.47 -1.94 -0.39
C ILE A 130 -21.16 -0.48 -0.76
N HIS A 131 -20.45 0.20 0.13
CA HIS A 131 -20.04 1.60 -0.03
C HIS A 131 -18.52 1.69 -0.17
N VAL A 132 -18.05 2.17 -1.32
CA VAL A 132 -16.63 2.47 -1.54
C VAL A 132 -16.49 3.96 -1.85
N THR A 133 -15.59 4.65 -1.15
CA THR A 133 -15.31 6.08 -1.39
C THR A 133 -13.81 6.31 -1.53
N VAL A 134 -13.40 7.01 -2.60
CA VAL A 134 -12.05 7.56 -2.78
C VAL A 134 -12.07 9.03 -2.40
N ILE A 135 -11.10 9.46 -1.61
CA ILE A 135 -10.91 10.86 -1.18
C ILE A 135 -9.55 11.35 -1.69
N GLU A 136 -9.56 12.41 -2.49
CA GLU A 136 -8.38 12.95 -3.18
C GLU A 136 -8.24 14.45 -2.91
N LYS A 137 -7.02 14.91 -2.61
CA LYS A 137 -6.66 16.33 -2.38
C LYS A 137 -6.67 17.13 -3.69
N GLN A 138 -6.29 16.50 -4.81
CA GLN A 138 -6.19 17.12 -6.12
C GLN A 138 -7.57 17.32 -6.75
N ALA A 139 -7.64 18.11 -7.84
CA ALA A 139 -8.88 18.29 -8.60
C ALA A 139 -9.37 17.01 -9.31
N HIS A 140 -8.44 16.11 -9.64
CA HIS A 140 -8.69 14.80 -10.25
C HIS A 140 -7.79 13.74 -9.61
N CYS A 141 -8.21 12.48 -9.70
CA CYS A 141 -7.39 11.31 -9.43
C CYS A 141 -6.19 11.22 -10.40
N LEU A 142 -5.17 10.45 -10.02
CA LEU A 142 -3.94 10.18 -10.80
C LEU A 142 -3.06 11.41 -11.16
N MET A 143 -3.42 12.63 -10.74
CA MET A 143 -2.66 13.87 -11.03
C MET A 143 -1.24 13.91 -10.43
N ASP A 144 -0.91 13.04 -9.48
CA ASP A 144 0.45 12.87 -8.96
C ASP A 144 1.36 12.08 -9.94
N MET A 145 0.87 11.65 -11.11
CA MET A 145 1.66 11.13 -12.23
C MET A 145 1.93 12.21 -13.28
N ASN A 146 3.21 12.54 -13.50
CA ASN A 146 3.66 13.66 -14.34
C ASN A 146 3.15 13.63 -15.80
N ASP A 147 2.83 12.45 -16.34
CA ASP A 147 2.53 12.23 -17.76
C ASP A 147 1.08 11.79 -18.05
N ILE A 148 0.18 11.83 -17.05
CA ILE A 148 -1.24 11.48 -17.28
C ILE A 148 -2.02 12.68 -17.83
N ASP A 149 -2.64 12.47 -19.00
CA ASP A 149 -3.58 13.42 -19.57
C ASP A 149 -4.85 13.54 -18.69
N ARG A 150 -5.39 14.75 -18.57
CA ARG A 150 -6.62 15.03 -17.83
C ARG A 150 -7.82 14.33 -18.45
N GLU A 151 -7.85 14.14 -19.77
CA GLU A 151 -8.92 13.39 -20.44
C GLU A 151 -8.90 11.91 -20.01
N ILE A 152 -7.71 11.33 -19.85
CA ILE A 152 -7.53 9.95 -19.36
C ILE A 152 -7.96 9.85 -17.89
N ALA A 153 -7.56 10.81 -17.04
CA ALA A 153 -7.96 10.84 -15.64
C ALA A 153 -9.49 10.95 -15.48
N ALA A 154 -10.13 11.87 -16.21
CA ALA A 154 -11.58 12.03 -16.21
C ALA A 154 -12.31 10.79 -16.76
N TYR A 155 -11.75 10.11 -17.76
CA TYR A 155 -12.29 8.85 -18.26
C TYR A 155 -12.23 7.74 -17.21
N ILE A 156 -11.11 7.60 -16.50
CA ILE A 156 -10.96 6.62 -15.40
C ILE A 156 -11.92 6.94 -14.24
N GLU A 157 -12.04 8.21 -13.85
CA GLU A 157 -13.05 8.66 -12.88
C GLU A 157 -14.47 8.25 -13.31
N SER A 158 -14.81 8.40 -14.59
CA SER A 158 -16.13 8.01 -15.11
C SER A 158 -16.39 6.50 -15.02
N ILE A 159 -15.37 5.65 -15.23
CA ILE A 159 -15.48 4.19 -15.08
C ILE A 159 -15.71 3.81 -13.62
N LEU A 160 -14.95 4.41 -12.70
CA LEU A 160 -15.08 4.15 -11.26
C LEU A 160 -16.47 4.58 -10.73
N VAL A 161 -16.99 5.72 -11.21
CA VAL A 161 -18.36 6.17 -10.89
C VAL A 161 -19.41 5.20 -11.47
N GLN A 162 -19.21 4.67 -12.69
CA GLN A 162 -20.08 3.63 -13.25
C GLN A 162 -20.04 2.32 -12.43
N GLN A 163 -18.90 1.98 -11.83
CA GLN A 163 -18.74 0.89 -10.87
C GLN A 163 -19.38 1.20 -9.49
N GLN A 164 -20.06 2.35 -9.32
CA GLN A 164 -20.64 2.81 -8.05
C GLN A 164 -19.60 2.99 -6.94
N ILE A 165 -18.42 3.51 -7.30
CA ILE A 165 -17.41 4.03 -6.38
C ILE A 165 -17.63 5.54 -6.28
N ASN A 166 -17.81 6.04 -5.07
CA ASN A 166 -17.92 7.47 -4.80
C ASN A 166 -16.51 8.11 -4.86
N ILE A 167 -16.39 9.29 -5.46
CA ILE A 167 -15.11 10.02 -5.55
C ILE A 167 -15.32 11.44 -5.03
N ILE A 168 -14.49 11.82 -4.06
CA ILE A 168 -14.48 13.15 -3.45
C ILE A 168 -13.11 13.78 -3.73
N THR A 169 -13.03 14.62 -4.76
CA THR A 169 -11.82 15.40 -5.11
C THR A 169 -11.77 16.72 -4.32
N LYS A 170 -10.65 17.46 -4.42
CA LYS A 170 -10.41 18.73 -3.71
C LYS A 170 -10.63 18.66 -2.19
N CYS A 171 -10.31 17.51 -1.60
CA CYS A 171 -10.61 17.18 -0.21
C CYS A 171 -9.32 16.81 0.54
N VAL A 172 -8.86 17.70 1.41
CA VAL A 172 -7.64 17.49 2.20
C VAL A 172 -8.01 16.79 3.51
N VAL A 173 -7.59 15.53 3.65
CA VAL A 173 -7.71 14.78 4.90
C VAL A 173 -6.58 15.19 5.86
N ASN A 174 -6.95 15.82 6.98
CA ASN A 174 -5.98 16.32 7.97
C ASN A 174 -5.59 15.23 8.97
N TYR A 175 -6.57 14.46 9.43
CA TYR A 175 -6.37 13.33 10.31
C TYR A 175 -7.52 12.32 10.17
N VAL A 176 -7.25 11.10 10.64
CA VAL A 176 -8.19 9.99 10.66
C VAL A 176 -8.33 9.44 12.08
N SER A 177 -9.51 8.91 12.38
CA SER A 177 -9.85 8.23 13.63
C SER A 177 -10.57 6.92 13.31
N GLU A 178 -10.77 6.05 14.31
CA GLU A 178 -11.35 4.71 14.10
C GLU A 178 -12.78 4.72 13.51
N THR A 179 -13.50 5.85 13.65
CA THR A 179 -14.91 5.99 13.24
C THR A 179 -15.19 7.17 12.30
N ALA A 180 -14.22 8.04 12.05
CA ALA A 180 -14.41 9.25 11.23
C ALA A 180 -13.14 9.72 10.51
N ILE A 181 -13.33 10.21 9.28
CA ILE A 181 -12.31 10.90 8.48
C ILE A 181 -12.55 12.41 8.63
N HIS A 182 -11.55 13.14 9.11
CA HIS A 182 -11.65 14.59 9.31
C HIS A 182 -10.93 15.32 8.18
N SER A 183 -11.71 16.02 7.37
CA SER A 183 -11.25 16.67 6.15
C SER A 183 -11.73 18.12 6.05
N ILE A 184 -11.05 18.88 5.20
CA ILE A 184 -11.52 20.17 4.71
C ILE A 184 -11.71 19.99 3.20
N THR A 185 -12.94 20.18 2.73
CA THR A 185 -13.25 20.44 1.33
C THR A 185 -13.06 21.93 1.08
N ASP A 186 -12.30 22.32 0.07
CA ASP A 186 -12.30 23.71 -0.38
C ASP A 186 -13.73 24.12 -0.81
N PRO A 187 -14.23 25.29 -0.39
CA PRO A 187 -15.51 25.78 -0.89
C PRO A 187 -15.40 26.04 -2.39
N ILE A 188 -16.40 25.54 -3.14
CA ILE A 188 -16.52 25.62 -4.61
C ILE A 188 -16.64 27.08 -5.06
#